data_AF-A0A7X7RLT8-F1
#
_entry.id   AF-A0A7X7RLT8-F1
#
_cell.length_a   1.000
_cell.length_b   1.000
_cell.length_c   1.000
_cell.angle_alpha   90.00
_cell.angle_beta   90.00
_cell.angle_gamma   90.00
#
_symmetry.space_group_name_H-M   'P 1'
#
loop_
_entity.id
_entity.type
_entity.pdbx_description
1 polymer ?
#
loop_
_entity_poly.entity_id
_entity_poly.type
_entity_poly.pdbx_seq_one_letter_code
_entity_poly.pdbx_strand_id
1 'polypeptide(L)'
;MDEDNCRNFKELLKGFERNPVFAHMHPYDLYRQWLEAVWAMLELPLNPKGFKAALDRYTYEQGRELGRLFGLYVETVELLPFRDILGTLFMKLDINSVRNGEFFTPWPIAEMMAMMTFDRNDFLNLVKERGSVSVCDPACGSGVMLLAFGKVVHDALGRDGTNRLRLYGMDIDSRCVNMCRIQLRINGLDGFGRLAALAGQAGTPGSEPGGAAASRIPA
;
A
#
# COMPACT_ATOMS: atom_id res chain seq x y z
N MET A 1 14.56 6.33 7.05
CA MET A 1 14.68 5.20 7.99
C MET A 1 14.59 3.94 7.16
N ASP A 2 15.58 3.06 7.29
CA ASP A 2 15.61 1.75 6.61
C ASP A 2 14.62 0.81 7.32
N GLU A 3 13.89 -0.03 6.56
CA GLU A 3 13.03 -1.10 7.07
C GLU A 3 13.76 -1.95 8.12
N ASP A 4 15.06 -2.18 7.92
CA ASP A 4 15.91 -2.98 8.80
C ASP A 4 16.14 -2.36 10.19
N ASN A 5 15.77 -1.11 10.39
CA ASN A 5 15.80 -0.45 11.70
C ASN A 5 14.41 -0.31 12.33
N CYS A 6 13.34 -0.67 11.61
CA CYS A 6 11.99 -0.63 12.12
C CYS A 6 11.70 -1.84 13.03
N ARG A 7 11.32 -1.58 14.29
CA ARG A 7 10.96 -2.63 15.25
C ARG A 7 9.81 -3.49 14.75
N ASN A 8 8.76 -2.88 14.19
CA ASN A 8 7.58 -3.59 13.73
C ASN A 8 7.88 -4.49 12.53
N PHE A 9 8.76 -4.03 11.63
CA PHE A 9 9.25 -4.86 10.53
C PHE A 9 10.03 -6.09 11.03
N LYS A 10 10.90 -5.93 12.05
CA LYS A 10 11.62 -7.05 12.66
C LYS A 10 10.68 -8.08 13.29
N GLU A 11 9.66 -7.62 14.00
CA GLU A 11 8.65 -8.51 14.59
C GLU A 11 7.78 -9.18 13.53
N LEU A 12 7.47 -8.48 12.42
CA LEU A 12 6.78 -9.05 11.27
C LEU A 12 7.61 -10.18 10.65
N LEU A 13 8.87 -9.92 10.32
CA LEU A 13 9.82 -10.90 9.76
C LEU A 13 9.94 -12.13 10.67
N LYS A 14 10.20 -11.91 11.96
CA LYS A 14 10.28 -12.98 12.96
C LYS A 14 8.99 -13.79 13.05
N GLY A 15 7.84 -13.14 12.89
CA GLY A 15 6.53 -13.76 12.85
C GLY A 15 6.34 -14.74 11.69
N PHE A 16 7.03 -14.55 10.56
CA PHE A 16 7.07 -15.52 9.47
C PHE A 16 8.15 -16.59 9.65
N GLU A 17 9.34 -16.21 10.12
CA GLU A 17 10.47 -17.14 10.30
C GLU A 17 10.24 -18.16 11.41
N ARG A 18 9.59 -17.75 12.50
CA ARG A 18 9.42 -18.56 13.72
C ARG A 18 7.98 -18.52 14.21
N ASN A 19 7.05 -18.95 13.35
CA ASN A 19 5.64 -18.97 13.68
C ASN A 19 5.23 -20.26 14.42
N PRO A 20 4.81 -20.22 15.69
CA PRO A 20 4.39 -21.43 16.41
C PRO A 20 3.06 -22.00 15.91
N VAL A 21 2.12 -21.15 15.48
CA VAL A 21 0.78 -21.55 14.99
C VAL A 21 0.89 -22.26 13.63
N PHE A 22 1.84 -21.82 12.82
CA PHE A 22 2.13 -22.35 11.49
C PHE A 22 3.48 -23.09 11.41
N ALA A 23 3.93 -23.69 12.52
CA ALA A 23 5.26 -24.33 12.61
C ALA A 23 5.49 -25.48 11.63
N HIS A 24 4.41 -26.04 11.07
CA HIS A 24 4.43 -27.10 10.06
C HIS A 24 4.66 -26.59 8.64
N MET A 25 4.62 -25.27 8.40
CA MET A 25 4.77 -24.67 7.08
C MET A 25 6.12 -24.00 6.92
N HIS A 26 6.66 -24.03 5.71
CA HIS A 26 7.82 -23.23 5.37
C HIS A 26 7.44 -21.73 5.45
N PRO A 27 8.33 -20.83 5.94
CA PRO A 27 8.03 -19.39 6.06
C PRO A 27 7.53 -18.75 4.76
N TYR A 28 8.09 -19.19 3.64
CA TYR A 28 7.68 -18.76 2.30
C TYR A 28 6.23 -19.15 1.96
N ASP A 29 5.81 -20.36 2.32
CA ASP A 29 4.45 -20.83 2.06
C ASP A 29 3.44 -20.13 2.96
N LEU A 30 3.83 -19.84 4.21
CA LEU A 30 3.05 -19.00 5.11
C LEU A 30 2.89 -17.60 4.54
N TYR A 31 3.96 -16.98 4.07
CA TYR A 31 3.93 -15.66 3.44
C TYR A 31 2.95 -15.62 2.26
N ARG A 32 3.04 -16.60 1.36
CA ARG A 32 2.13 -16.72 0.22
C ARG A 32 0.67 -16.86 0.65
N GLN A 33 0.37 -17.74 1.61
CA GLN A 33 -0.98 -17.94 2.12
C GLN A 33 -1.53 -16.70 2.83
N TRP A 34 -0.66 -16.00 3.54
CA TRP A 34 -0.98 -14.75 4.21
C TRP A 34 -1.34 -13.64 3.22
N LEU A 35 -0.60 -13.48 2.11
CA LEU A 35 -0.96 -12.51 1.05
C LEU A 35 -2.38 -12.75 0.51
N GLU A 36 -2.76 -14.01 0.30
CA GLU A 36 -4.11 -14.37 -0.16
C GLU A 36 -5.18 -14.04 0.89
N ALA A 37 -4.91 -14.35 2.18
CA ALA A 37 -5.83 -14.05 3.27
C ALA A 37 -6.01 -12.53 3.46
N VAL A 38 -4.91 -11.77 3.41
CA VAL A 38 -4.91 -10.31 3.49
C VAL A 38 -5.70 -9.71 2.34
N TRP A 39 -5.47 -10.17 1.11
CA TRP A 39 -6.24 -9.64 -0.02
C TRP A 39 -7.73 -9.94 0.11
N ALA A 40 -8.09 -11.19 0.47
CA ALA A 40 -9.49 -11.55 0.69
C ALA A 40 -10.15 -10.67 1.76
N MET A 41 -9.42 -10.31 2.81
CA MET A 41 -9.87 -9.39 3.86
C MET A 41 -10.03 -7.96 3.35
N LEU A 42 -9.08 -7.45 2.57
CA LEU A 42 -9.17 -6.10 1.97
C LEU A 42 -10.33 -6.00 0.97
N GLU A 43 -10.73 -7.12 0.37
CA GLU A 43 -11.87 -7.24 -0.54
C GLU A 43 -13.19 -7.56 0.16
N LEU A 44 -13.22 -7.69 1.50
CA LEU A 44 -14.46 -7.97 2.25
C LEU A 44 -15.65 -7.09 1.81
N PRO A 45 -15.50 -5.76 1.61
CA PRO A 45 -16.63 -4.91 1.19
C PRO A 45 -17.19 -5.24 -0.20
N LEU A 46 -16.38 -5.81 -1.09
CA LEU A 46 -16.77 -6.14 -2.48
C LEU A 46 -17.11 -7.61 -2.66
N ASN A 47 -16.45 -8.49 -1.90
CA ASN A 47 -16.58 -9.93 -2.03
C ASN A 47 -16.65 -10.64 -0.66
N PRO A 48 -17.74 -10.46 0.12
CA PRO A 48 -17.89 -11.11 1.43
C PRO A 48 -17.83 -12.63 1.37
N LYS A 49 -18.34 -13.23 0.28
CA LYS A 49 -18.31 -14.69 0.08
C LYS A 49 -16.88 -15.20 -0.12
N GLY A 50 -16.09 -14.50 -0.94
CA GLY A 50 -14.67 -14.80 -1.15
C GLY A 50 -13.85 -14.67 0.12
N PHE A 51 -14.09 -13.61 0.90
CA PHE A 51 -13.49 -13.46 2.23
C PHE A 51 -13.82 -14.63 3.16
N LYS A 52 -15.12 -14.97 3.28
CA LYS A 52 -15.55 -16.11 4.11
C LYS A 52 -14.87 -17.41 3.67
N ALA A 53 -14.90 -17.72 2.37
CA ALA A 53 -14.26 -18.91 1.82
C ALA A 53 -12.75 -18.95 2.08
N ALA A 54 -12.08 -17.79 2.04
CA ALA A 54 -10.67 -17.70 2.35
C ALA A 54 -10.38 -17.99 3.83
N LEU A 55 -11.21 -17.47 4.76
CA LEU A 55 -11.07 -17.65 6.20
C LEU A 55 -11.48 -19.04 6.68
N ASP A 56 -12.48 -19.68 6.07
CA ASP A 56 -12.95 -21.02 6.43
C ASP A 56 -11.84 -22.09 6.30
N ARG A 57 -10.74 -21.79 5.61
CA ARG A 57 -9.54 -22.64 5.49
C ARG A 57 -8.68 -22.68 6.76
N TYR A 58 -8.91 -21.75 7.68
CA TYR A 58 -8.08 -21.57 8.86
C TYR A 58 -8.89 -21.85 10.12
N THR A 59 -8.24 -22.45 11.12
CA THR A 59 -8.79 -22.45 12.47
C THR A 59 -8.87 -21.03 13.02
N TYR A 60 -9.64 -20.84 14.09
CA TYR A 60 -9.72 -19.53 14.74
C TYR A 60 -8.35 -19.02 15.23
N GLU A 61 -7.50 -19.90 15.75
CA GLU A 61 -6.13 -19.56 16.18
C GLU A 61 -5.26 -19.11 15.00
N GLN A 62 -5.32 -19.84 13.88
CA GLN A 62 -4.64 -19.47 12.64
C GLN A 62 -5.13 -18.13 12.09
N GLY A 63 -6.44 -17.91 12.05
CA GLY A 63 -7.03 -16.64 11.61
C GLY A 63 -6.58 -15.45 12.47
N ARG A 64 -6.52 -15.65 13.80
CA ARG A 64 -6.01 -14.64 14.74
C ARG A 64 -4.54 -14.31 14.45
N GLU A 65 -3.72 -15.32 14.19
CA GLU A 65 -2.29 -15.12 13.89
C GLU A 65 -2.07 -14.39 12.56
N LEU A 66 -2.84 -14.74 11.51
CA LEU A 66 -2.80 -14.00 10.24
C LEU A 66 -3.20 -12.53 10.43
N GLY A 67 -4.21 -12.27 11.27
CA GLY A 67 -4.62 -10.92 11.64
C GLY A 67 -3.54 -10.15 12.41
N ARG A 68 -2.82 -10.81 13.32
CA ARG A 68 -1.68 -10.22 14.04
C ARG A 68 -0.55 -9.81 13.08
N LEU A 69 -0.20 -10.68 12.14
CA LEU A 69 0.81 -10.38 11.10
C LEU A 69 0.36 -9.22 10.21
N PHE A 70 -0.94 -9.15 9.88
CA PHE A 70 -1.50 -8.02 9.16
C PHE A 70 -1.41 -6.70 9.94
N GLY A 71 -1.71 -6.72 11.24
CA GLY A 71 -1.55 -5.56 12.11
C GLY A 71 -0.12 -5.03 12.10
N LEU A 72 0.87 -5.90 12.28
CA LEU A 72 2.29 -5.53 12.22
C LEU A 72 2.68 -4.94 10.86
N TYR A 73 2.16 -5.48 9.77
CA TYR A 73 2.37 -4.94 8.43
C TYR A 73 1.79 -3.53 8.27
N VAL A 74 0.54 -3.31 8.69
CA VAL A 74 -0.10 -1.97 8.63
C VAL A 74 0.67 -0.96 9.46
N GLU A 75 1.01 -1.29 10.71
CA GLU A 75 1.80 -0.40 11.57
C GLU A 75 3.19 -0.10 10.98
N THR A 76 3.79 -1.06 10.27
CA THR A 76 5.06 -0.84 9.56
C THR A 76 4.87 0.14 8.42
N VAL A 77 3.80 0.01 7.62
CA VAL A 77 3.49 0.96 6.52
C VAL A 77 3.16 2.35 7.06
N GLU A 78 2.50 2.47 8.21
CA GLU A 78 2.25 3.77 8.85
C GLU A 78 3.55 4.49 9.25
N LEU A 79 4.54 3.75 9.78
CA LEU A 79 5.85 4.30 10.13
C LEU A 79 6.73 4.58 8.89
N LEU A 80 6.55 3.79 7.84
CA LEU A 80 7.36 3.79 6.62
C LEU A 80 6.45 3.84 5.38
N PRO A 81 5.70 4.94 5.17
CA PRO A 81 4.77 5.03 4.06
C PRO A 81 5.49 4.93 2.72
N PHE A 82 4.83 4.28 1.77
CA PHE A 82 5.30 4.01 0.42
C PHE A 82 6.54 3.12 0.31
N ARG A 83 7.09 2.61 1.40
CA ARG A 83 8.23 1.69 1.34
C ARG A 83 7.81 0.31 0.85
N ASP A 84 8.74 -0.40 0.22
CA ASP A 84 8.52 -1.76 -0.28
C ASP A 84 8.70 -2.80 0.84
N ILE A 85 7.78 -2.78 1.79
CA ILE A 85 7.80 -3.64 2.97
C ILE A 85 7.61 -5.11 2.56
N LEU A 86 6.66 -5.40 1.66
CA LEU A 86 6.35 -6.76 1.25
C LEU A 86 7.44 -7.36 0.36
N GLY A 87 8.04 -6.58 -0.55
CA GLY A 87 9.18 -7.03 -1.34
C GLY A 87 10.41 -7.27 -0.48
N THR A 88 10.70 -6.38 0.47
CA THR A 88 11.82 -6.58 1.42
C THR A 88 11.61 -7.82 2.28
N LEU A 89 10.38 -8.04 2.77
CA LEU A 89 10.04 -9.23 3.54
C LEU A 89 10.19 -10.51 2.70
N PHE A 90 9.68 -10.49 1.46
CA PHE A 90 9.83 -11.60 0.52
C PHE A 90 11.31 -11.93 0.30
N MET A 91 12.15 -10.96 -0.03
CA MET A 91 13.58 -11.20 -0.28
C MET A 91 14.28 -11.79 0.94
N LYS A 92 13.97 -11.32 2.16
CA LYS A 92 14.56 -11.88 3.39
C LYS A 92 14.11 -13.31 3.68
N LEU A 93 12.86 -13.64 3.39
CA LEU A 93 12.34 -15.01 3.52
C LEU A 93 12.86 -15.93 2.40
N ASP A 94 13.10 -15.38 1.20
CA ASP A 94 13.55 -16.12 0.02
C ASP A 94 15.05 -16.40 0.00
N ILE A 95 15.88 -15.55 0.62
CA ILE A 95 17.30 -15.84 0.86
C ILE A 95 17.51 -17.15 1.64
N ASN A 96 16.51 -17.58 2.41
CA ASN A 96 16.51 -18.86 3.14
C ASN A 96 15.87 -20.01 2.33
N SER A 97 15.48 -19.78 1.08
CA SER A 97 14.81 -20.72 0.18
C SER A 97 15.74 -21.17 -0.95
N VAL A 98 15.54 -22.39 -1.47
CA VAL A 98 16.35 -22.96 -2.57
C VAL A 98 16.01 -22.33 -3.93
N ARG A 99 15.02 -21.43 -3.99
CA ARG A 99 14.51 -20.81 -5.23
C ARG A 99 15.16 -19.45 -5.49
N ASN A 100 16.43 -19.46 -5.87
CA ASN A 100 17.10 -18.29 -6.44
C ASN A 100 16.41 -17.83 -7.75
N GLY A 101 15.91 -16.59 -7.82
CA GLY A 101 15.51 -16.05 -9.12
C GLY A 101 15.16 -14.57 -9.18
N GLU A 102 14.39 -14.03 -8.23
CA GLU A 102 13.81 -12.69 -8.34
C GLU A 102 14.46 -11.72 -7.35
N PHE A 103 15.29 -10.81 -7.87
CA PHE A 103 15.81 -9.67 -7.11
C PHE A 103 14.97 -8.44 -7.44
N PHE A 104 14.36 -7.84 -6.42
CA PHE A 104 13.62 -6.60 -6.61
C PHE A 104 14.55 -5.39 -6.66
N THR A 105 14.10 -4.35 -7.37
CA THR A 105 14.79 -3.07 -7.48
C THR A 105 14.97 -2.46 -6.09
N PRO A 106 16.21 -2.12 -5.65
CA PRO A 106 16.43 -1.48 -4.37
C PRO A 106 15.73 -0.11 -4.29
N TRP A 107 15.20 0.22 -3.11
CA TRP A 107 14.48 1.47 -2.91
C TRP A 107 15.20 2.74 -3.43
N PRO A 108 16.50 2.97 -3.16
CA PRO A 108 17.17 4.19 -3.63
C PRO A 108 17.16 4.33 -5.15
N ILE A 109 17.18 3.22 -5.89
CA ILE A 109 17.10 3.21 -7.35
C ILE A 109 15.68 3.55 -7.81
N ALA A 110 14.67 2.94 -7.20
CA ALA A 110 13.28 3.24 -7.51
C ALA A 110 12.92 4.71 -7.23
N GLU A 111 13.38 5.25 -6.09
CA GLU A 111 13.18 6.65 -5.71
C GLU A 111 13.90 7.61 -6.67
N MET A 112 15.15 7.32 -7.02
CA MET A 112 15.90 8.10 -8.02
C MET A 112 15.16 8.12 -9.37
N MET A 113 14.72 6.96 -9.87
CA MET A 113 13.99 6.87 -11.13
C MET A 113 12.66 7.63 -11.09
N ALA A 114 11.92 7.53 -9.99
CA ALA A 114 10.69 8.29 -9.78
C ALA A 114 10.95 9.81 -9.80
N MET A 115 12.01 10.27 -9.14
CA MET A 115 12.39 11.69 -9.15
C MET A 115 12.81 12.19 -10.53
N MET A 116 13.51 11.37 -11.31
CA MET A 116 13.92 11.73 -12.68
C MET A 116 12.75 11.80 -13.66
N THR A 117 11.67 11.07 -13.39
CA THR A 117 10.52 10.95 -14.30
C THR A 117 9.36 11.86 -13.91
N PHE A 118 9.32 12.34 -12.67
CA PHE A 118 8.30 13.25 -12.20
C PHE A 118 8.68 14.71 -12.50
N ASP A 119 7.88 15.36 -13.34
CA ASP A 119 7.86 16.81 -13.46
C ASP A 119 6.53 17.38 -12.94
N ARG A 120 6.61 18.40 -12.08
CA ARG A 120 5.42 18.97 -11.42
C ARG A 120 4.49 19.66 -12.41
N ASN A 121 5.03 20.40 -13.38
CA ASN A 121 4.22 21.18 -14.32
C ASN A 121 3.53 20.26 -15.31
N ASP A 122 4.26 19.28 -15.86
CA ASP A 122 3.71 18.27 -16.75
C ASP A 122 2.63 17.45 -16.05
N PHE A 123 2.85 17.06 -14.79
CA PHE A 123 1.85 16.37 -13.99
C PHE A 123 0.56 17.22 -13.87
N LEU A 124 0.67 18.48 -13.47
CA LEU A 124 -0.48 19.37 -13.30
C LEU A 124 -1.21 19.65 -14.62
N ASN A 125 -0.47 19.77 -15.73
CA ASN A 125 -1.03 19.92 -17.07
C ASN A 125 -1.82 18.68 -17.48
N LEU A 126 -1.27 17.49 -17.29
CA LEU A 126 -1.97 16.22 -17.56
C LEU A 126 -3.22 16.07 -16.69
N VAL A 127 -3.17 16.46 -15.41
CA VAL A 127 -4.34 16.48 -14.53
C VAL A 127 -5.39 17.46 -15.04
N LYS A 128 -5.01 18.65 -15.50
CA LYS A 128 -5.94 19.63 -16.06
C LYS A 128 -6.62 19.12 -17.34
N GLU A 129 -5.88 18.45 -18.21
CA GLU A 129 -6.37 17.93 -19.49
C GLU A 129 -7.20 16.65 -19.36
N ARG A 130 -6.75 15.72 -18.52
CA ARG A 130 -7.28 14.33 -18.46
C ARG A 130 -7.90 13.96 -17.13
N GLY A 131 -7.87 14.86 -16.13
CA GLY A 131 -8.34 14.63 -14.78
C GLY A 131 -7.45 13.71 -13.92
N SER A 132 -6.47 13.04 -14.53
CA SER A 132 -5.60 12.06 -13.88
C SER A 132 -4.31 11.81 -14.68
N VAL A 133 -3.32 11.20 -14.01
CA VAL A 133 -2.05 10.75 -14.61
C VAL A 133 -1.94 9.24 -14.46
N SER A 134 -1.73 8.54 -15.56
CA SER A 134 -1.55 7.09 -15.59
C SER A 134 -0.08 6.72 -15.58
N VAL A 135 0.29 5.75 -14.75
CA VAL A 135 1.64 5.18 -14.67
C VAL A 135 1.53 3.66 -14.75
N CYS A 136 2.36 3.04 -15.58
CA CYS A 136 2.34 1.61 -15.82
C CYS A 136 3.72 1.01 -15.55
N ASP A 137 3.76 -0.09 -14.80
CA ASP A 137 4.93 -0.94 -14.63
C ASP A 137 4.60 -2.36 -15.15
N PRO A 138 5.14 -2.78 -16.30
CA PRO A 138 4.80 -4.04 -16.95
C PRO A 138 5.47 -5.28 -16.33
N ALA A 139 6.41 -5.10 -15.39
CA ALA A 139 7.08 -6.16 -14.64
C ALA A 139 7.25 -5.70 -13.19
N CYS A 140 6.11 -5.50 -12.52
CA CYS A 140 6.02 -4.66 -11.33
C CYS A 140 6.65 -5.26 -10.08
N GLY A 141 6.92 -6.57 -10.05
CA GLY A 141 7.42 -7.25 -8.87
C GLY A 141 6.52 -6.97 -7.65
N SER A 142 7.14 -6.60 -6.54
CA SER A 142 6.45 -6.13 -5.33
C SER A 142 5.72 -4.79 -5.46
N GLY A 143 5.93 -4.05 -6.56
CA GLY A 143 5.35 -2.73 -6.83
C GLY A 143 6.23 -1.54 -6.45
N VAL A 144 7.52 -1.75 -6.15
CA VAL A 144 8.44 -0.73 -5.64
C VAL A 144 8.50 0.55 -6.51
N MET A 145 8.48 0.43 -7.84
CA MET A 145 8.51 1.58 -8.74
C MET A 145 7.23 2.42 -8.65
N LEU A 146 6.06 1.77 -8.57
CA LEU A 146 4.77 2.45 -8.44
C LEU A 146 4.64 3.12 -7.06
N LEU A 147 5.14 2.47 -6.02
CA LEU A 147 5.20 3.04 -4.67
C LEU A 147 6.10 4.26 -4.60
N ALA A 148 7.32 4.17 -5.17
CA ALA A 148 8.26 5.28 -5.23
C ALA A 148 7.68 6.48 -6.01
N PHE A 149 7.03 6.25 -7.16
CA PHE A 149 6.36 7.32 -7.89
C PHE A 149 5.20 7.94 -7.07
N GLY A 150 4.41 7.09 -6.40
CA GLY A 150 3.38 7.54 -5.47
C GLY A 150 3.91 8.44 -4.36
N LYS A 151 5.07 8.08 -3.78
CA LYS A 151 5.76 8.89 -2.76
C LYS A 151 6.21 10.23 -3.32
N VAL A 152 6.90 10.26 -4.46
CA VAL A 152 7.39 11.51 -5.05
C VAL A 152 6.24 12.48 -5.35
N VAL A 153 5.13 11.97 -5.87
CA VAL A 153 3.92 12.77 -6.08
C VAL A 153 3.31 13.24 -4.76
N HIS A 154 3.27 12.38 -3.74
CA HIS A 154 2.79 12.74 -2.41
C HIS A 154 3.63 13.83 -1.76
N ASP A 155 4.95 13.72 -1.81
CA ASP A 155 5.87 14.70 -1.23
C ASP A 155 5.72 16.07 -1.94
N ALA A 156 5.46 16.08 -3.24
CA ALA A 156 5.33 17.31 -4.03
C ALA A 156 3.92 17.95 -3.97
N LEU A 157 2.86 17.14 -3.90
CA LEU A 157 1.47 17.57 -4.14
C LEU A 157 0.46 17.04 -3.10
N GLY A 158 0.92 16.32 -2.08
CA GLY A 158 0.09 15.74 -1.03
C GLY A 158 -0.89 14.69 -1.53
N ARG A 159 -1.95 14.44 -0.73
CA ARG A 159 -3.01 13.48 -1.10
C ARG A 159 -3.78 13.90 -2.34
N ASP A 160 -3.94 15.20 -2.59
CA ASP A 160 -4.59 15.70 -3.79
C ASP A 160 -3.86 15.28 -5.06
N GLY A 161 -2.52 15.29 -5.05
CA GLY A 161 -1.72 14.74 -6.15
C GLY A 161 -1.92 13.23 -6.32
N THR A 162 -1.76 12.45 -5.25
CA THR A 162 -1.89 10.98 -5.34
C THR A 162 -3.30 10.53 -5.72
N ASN A 163 -4.34 11.30 -5.40
CA ASN A 163 -5.72 11.01 -5.81
C ASN A 163 -5.93 11.11 -7.33
N ARG A 164 -5.05 11.83 -8.03
CA ARG A 164 -5.02 11.94 -9.49
C ARG A 164 -4.22 10.83 -10.16
N LEU A 165 -3.52 9.97 -9.41
CA LEU A 165 -2.80 8.84 -9.99
C LEU A 165 -3.74 7.71 -10.40
N ARG A 166 -3.36 7.04 -11.49
CA ARG A 166 -3.90 5.76 -11.97
C ARG A 166 -2.70 4.83 -12.19
N LEU A 167 -2.46 3.96 -11.21
CA LEU A 167 -1.30 3.07 -11.21
C LEU A 167 -1.70 1.69 -11.74
N TYR A 168 -0.92 1.17 -12.68
CA TYR A 168 -1.12 -0.12 -13.32
C TYR A 168 0.15 -0.95 -13.16
N GLY A 169 0.03 -2.14 -12.58
CA GLY A 169 1.13 -3.09 -12.44
C GLY A 169 0.77 -4.40 -13.11
N MET A 170 1.70 -4.98 -13.86
CA MET A 170 1.59 -6.32 -14.42
C MET A 170 2.82 -7.13 -14.04
N ASP A 171 2.63 -8.40 -13.75
CA ASP A 171 3.72 -9.33 -13.51
C ASP A 171 3.27 -10.74 -13.91
N ILE A 172 4.24 -11.59 -14.27
CA ILE A 172 3.98 -13.00 -14.58
C ILE A 172 3.76 -13.82 -13.30
N ASP A 173 4.38 -13.41 -12.20
CA ASP A 173 4.18 -14.03 -10.90
C ASP A 173 2.96 -13.43 -10.19
N SER A 174 1.96 -14.26 -9.92
CA SER A 174 0.76 -13.85 -9.18
C SER A 174 1.08 -13.38 -7.76
N ARG A 175 2.18 -13.83 -7.15
CA ARG A 175 2.60 -13.32 -5.82
C ARG A 175 3.09 -11.89 -5.92
N CYS A 176 3.88 -11.54 -6.94
CA CYS A 176 4.30 -10.17 -7.23
C CYS A 176 3.08 -9.27 -7.40
N VAL A 177 2.10 -9.69 -8.23
CA VAL A 177 0.83 -8.97 -8.37
C VAL A 177 0.12 -8.79 -7.03
N ASN A 178 0.10 -9.81 -6.17
CA ASN A 178 -0.51 -9.74 -4.84
C ASN A 178 0.21 -8.76 -3.90
N MET A 179 1.54 -8.79 -3.86
CA MET A 179 2.33 -7.83 -3.09
C MET A 179 2.03 -6.41 -3.56
N CYS A 180 2.18 -6.16 -4.85
CA CYS A 180 1.94 -4.87 -5.47
C CYS A 180 0.55 -4.31 -5.12
N ARG A 181 -0.54 -5.06 -5.38
CA ARG A 181 -1.90 -4.58 -5.10
C ARG A 181 -2.16 -4.32 -3.61
N ILE A 182 -1.61 -5.13 -2.70
CA ILE A 182 -1.77 -4.93 -1.26
C ILE A 182 -1.03 -3.67 -0.82
N GLN A 183 0.22 -3.47 -1.26
CA GLN A 183 0.99 -2.28 -0.91
C GLN A 183 0.33 -1.00 -1.43
N LEU A 184 -0.18 -1.01 -2.66
CA LEU A 184 -0.92 0.12 -3.22
C LEU A 184 -2.22 0.40 -2.46
N ARG A 185 -2.98 -0.65 -2.05
CA ARG A 185 -4.21 -0.51 -1.25
C ARG A 185 -3.92 0.11 0.12
N ILE A 186 -2.94 -0.40 0.86
CA ILE A 186 -2.65 0.10 2.21
C ILE A 186 -2.09 1.52 2.19
N ASN A 187 -1.29 1.88 1.18
CA ASN A 187 -0.85 3.26 0.99
C ASN A 187 -1.94 4.19 0.42
N GLY A 188 -3.13 3.65 0.14
CA GLY A 188 -4.26 4.37 -0.41
C GLY A 188 -4.00 4.96 -1.79
N LEU A 189 -3.18 4.28 -2.60
CA LEU A 189 -2.85 4.62 -3.99
C LEU A 189 -3.76 3.93 -5.01
N ASP A 190 -4.67 3.08 -4.54
CA ASP A 190 -5.61 2.35 -5.36
C ASP A 190 -7.00 3.04 -5.41
N GLY A 191 -8.02 2.36 -5.96
CA GLY A 191 -9.37 2.90 -6.05
C GLY A 191 -10.02 3.22 -4.69
N PHE A 192 -9.77 2.41 -3.67
CA PHE A 192 -10.35 2.59 -2.35
C PHE A 192 -9.78 3.80 -1.62
N GLY A 193 -8.45 3.96 -1.65
CA GLY A 193 -7.79 5.11 -1.02
C GLY A 193 -8.32 6.44 -1.56
N ARG A 194 -8.66 6.49 -2.86
CA ARG A 194 -9.27 7.67 -3.50
C ARG A 194 -10.71 7.91 -3.04
N LEU A 195 -11.53 6.86 -2.97
CA LEU A 195 -12.91 6.96 -2.50
C LEU A 195 -12.98 7.43 -1.04
N ALA A 196 -12.10 6.92 -0.17
CA ALA A 196 -12.00 7.36 1.21
C ALA A 196 -11.64 8.86 1.30
N ALA A 197 -10.73 9.35 0.45
CA ALA A 197 -10.38 10.77 0.41
C ALA A 197 -11.54 11.66 -0.03
N LEU A 198 -12.30 11.24 -1.06
CA LEU A 198 -13.49 11.96 -1.52
C LEU A 198 -14.59 12.01 -0.45
N ALA A 199 -14.81 10.91 0.27
CA ALA A 199 -15.76 10.86 1.37
C ALA A 199 -15.35 11.77 2.54
N GLY A 200 -14.05 11.88 2.84
CA GLY A 200 -13.54 12.80 3.86
C GLY A 200 -13.72 14.28 3.51
N GLN A 201 -13.62 14.64 2.22
CA GLN A 201 -13.85 16.02 1.75
C GLN A 201 -15.33 16.41 1.74
N ALA A 202 -16.24 15.44 1.56
CA ALA A 202 -17.69 15.67 1.65
C ALA A 202 -18.19 15.92 3.10
N GLY A 203 -17.34 15.65 4.11
CA GLY A 203 -17.67 15.75 5.54
C GLY A 203 -17.43 17.11 6.20
N THR A 204 -16.92 18.12 5.48
CA THR A 204 -16.81 19.50 5.99
C THR A 204 -17.91 20.37 5.39
N PRO A 205 -19.01 20.66 6.12
CA PRO A 205 -19.96 21.68 5.71
C PRO A 205 -19.24 23.02 5.66
N GLY A 206 -19.42 23.77 4.57
CA GLY A 206 -18.76 25.05 4.36
C GLY A 206 -19.02 26.02 5.51
N SER A 207 -17.97 26.67 5.98
CA SER A 207 -18.08 27.92 6.71
C SER A 207 -18.77 28.94 5.79
N GLU A 208 -19.98 29.37 6.16
CA GLU A 208 -20.69 30.46 5.48
C GLU A 208 -19.81 31.72 5.42
N PRO A 209 -19.85 32.50 4.32
CA PRO A 209 -19.19 33.79 4.27
C PRO A 209 -19.88 34.74 5.26
N GLY A 210 -19.13 35.22 6.23
CA GLY A 210 -19.60 36.11 7.29
C GLY A 210 -20.33 37.33 6.73
N GLY A 211 -21.61 37.45 7.10
CA GLY A 211 -22.40 38.67 6.90
C GLY A 211 -21.76 39.83 7.64
N ALA A 212 -21.46 40.90 6.91
CA ALA A 212 -20.98 42.16 7.44
C ALA A 212 -21.99 42.71 8.47
N ALA A 213 -21.53 42.86 9.71
CA ALA A 213 -22.29 43.51 10.78
C ALA A 213 -22.41 45.01 10.45
N ALA A 214 -23.63 45.46 10.13
CA ALA A 214 -23.96 46.88 10.08
C ALA A 214 -24.06 47.41 11.52
N SER A 215 -23.04 48.14 11.98
CA SER A 215 -23.07 48.89 13.22
C SER A 215 -24.00 50.09 13.09
N ARG A 216 -25.14 50.07 13.80
CA ARG A 216 -25.95 51.27 14.07
C ARG A 216 -25.28 52.04 15.21
N ILE A 217 -24.91 53.29 14.97
CA ILE A 217 -24.52 54.27 16.00
C ILE A 217 -25.80 54.97 16.47
N PRO A 218 -26.02 55.18 17.79
CA PRO A 218 -27.18 55.90 18.30
C PRO A 218 -26.91 57.41 18.52
N ALA A 219 -28.02 58.15 18.54
CA ALA A 219 -28.23 59.59 18.78
C ALA A 219 -27.97 60.54 17.60
#